data_AF-A0A7V4UP65-F1
#
_entry.id   AF-A0A7V4UP65-F1
#
_cell.length_a   1.000
_cell.length_b   1.000
_cell.length_c   1.000
_cell.angle_alpha   90.00
_cell.angle_beta   90.00
_cell.angle_gamma   90.00
#
_symmetry.space_group_name_H-M   'P 1'
#
loop_
_entity.id
_entity.type
_entity.pdbx_description
1 polymer ?
#
loop_
_entity_poly.entity_id
_entity_poly.type
_entity_poly.pdbx_seq_one_letter_code
_entity_poly.pdbx_strand_id
1 'polypeptide(L)' 'MAKVKEAFTAKYQANKNSEIIEVPFAPGEEVKVLKEWKDDTCLIKKGDHVFNVERKYLAMS' A
#
# COMPACT_ATOMS: atom_id res chain seq x y z
N MET A 1 8.10 2.97 9.27
CA MET A 1 6.87 3.60 8.73
C MET A 1 7.21 4.16 7.35
N ALA A 2 6.24 4.58 6.55
CA ALA A 2 6.48 5.33 5.31
C ALA A 2 5.31 6.29 5.05
N LYS A 3 5.51 7.31 4.21
CA LYS A 3 4.45 8.21 3.75
C LYS A 3 4.14 8.02 2.28
N VAL A 4 2.88 8.10 1.91
CA VAL A 4 2.45 8.11 0.50
C VAL A 4 2.88 9.43 -0.16
N LYS A 5 3.54 9.37 -1.32
CA LYS A 5 4.00 10.59 -2.03
C LYS A 5 2.90 11.27 -2.84
N GLU A 6 2.06 10.49 -3.49
CA GLU A 6 0.99 10.98 -4.37
C GLU A 6 -0.28 10.15 -4.21
N ALA A 7 -1.43 10.73 -4.57
CA ALA A 7 -2.71 10.06 -4.43
C ALA A 7 -2.80 8.88 -5.40
N PHE A 8 -3.29 7.73 -4.93
CA PHE A 8 -3.61 6.61 -5.79
C PHE A 8 -4.72 5.75 -5.18
N THR A 9 -5.30 4.88 -5.99
CA THR A 9 -6.31 3.90 -5.55
C THR A 9 -5.79 2.50 -5.82
N ALA A 10 -5.81 1.64 -4.80
CA ALA A 10 -5.47 0.23 -4.94
C ALA A 10 -6.75 -0.62 -4.87
N LYS A 11 -6.77 -1.70 -5.65
CA LYS A 11 -7.82 -2.72 -5.54
C LYS A 11 -7.43 -3.74 -4.48
N TYR A 12 -8.36 -4.08 -3.59
CA TYR A 12 -8.18 -5.09 -2.57
C TYR A 12 -9.20 -6.21 -2.74
N GLN A 13 -8.72 -7.45 -2.63
CA GLN A 13 -9.56 -8.64 -2.59
C GLN A 13 -9.00 -9.57 -1.51
N ALA A 14 -9.78 -9.84 -0.45
CA ALA A 14 -9.30 -10.62 0.69
C ALA A 14 -9.01 -12.09 0.34
N ASN A 15 -9.78 -12.66 -0.60
CA ASN A 15 -9.59 -14.00 -1.15
C ASN A 15 -10.29 -14.11 -2.51
N LYS A 16 -10.12 -15.24 -3.22
CA LYS A 16 -10.61 -15.47 -4.59
C LYS A 16 -12.11 -15.18 -4.81
N ASN A 17 -12.92 -15.30 -3.76
CA ASN A 17 -14.38 -15.17 -3.85
C ASN A 17 -14.91 -13.90 -3.18
N SER A 18 -14.03 -13.06 -2.62
CA SER A 18 -14.44 -11.80 -2.01
C SER A 18 -14.70 -10.76 -3.09
N GLU A 19 -15.57 -9.80 -2.79
CA GLU A 19 -15.72 -8.60 -3.59
C GLU A 19 -14.38 -7.85 -3.69
N ILE A 20 -14.12 -7.26 -4.86
CA ILE A 20 -12.99 -6.35 -5.05
C ILE A 20 -13.46 -4.97 -4.62
N ILE A 21 -12.80 -4.41 -3.62
CA ILE A 21 -13.04 -3.04 -3.17
C ILE A 21 -11.90 -2.12 -3.62
N GLU A 22 -12.20 -0.83 -3.77
CA GLU A 22 -11.22 0.21 -4.07
C GLU A 22 -10.84 0.97 -2.80
N VAL A 23 -9.53 1.04 -2.53
CA VAL A 23 -8.98 1.67 -1.33
C VAL A 23 -8.15 2.87 -1.75
N PRO A 24 -8.60 4.12 -1.48
CA PRO A 24 -7.86 5.32 -1.80
C PRO A 24 -6.71 5.54 -0.81
N PHE A 25 -5.62 6.12 -1.31
CA PHE A 25 -4.45 6.60 -0.55
C PHE A 25 -4.28 8.08 -0.82
N ALA A 26 -4.07 8.86 0.24
CA ALA A 26 -3.86 10.30 0.13
C ALA A 26 -2.36 10.66 0.21
N PRO A 27 -1.90 11.75 -0.46
CA PRO A 27 -0.55 12.25 -0.27
C PRO A 27 -0.28 12.58 1.20
N GLY A 28 0.89 12.21 1.69
CA GLY A 28 1.31 12.39 3.08
C GLY A 28 0.74 11.37 4.07
N GLU A 29 -0.15 10.48 3.65
CA GLU A 29 -0.73 9.44 4.50
C GLU A 29 0.35 8.48 5.02
N GLU A 30 0.33 8.21 6.32
CA GLU A 30 1.27 7.27 6.96
C GLU A 30 0.79 5.83 6.80
N VAL A 31 1.69 4.97 6.32
CA VAL A 31 1.46 3.54 6.15
C VAL A 31 2.56 2.74 6.85
N LYS A 32 2.19 1.55 7.34
CA LYS A 32 3.15 0.66 7.99
C LYS A 32 3.81 -0.22 6.93
N VAL A 33 5.12 -0.08 6.75
CA VAL A 33 5.91 -1.04 5.97
C VAL A 33 6.06 -2.32 6.78
N LEU A 34 5.61 -3.44 6.24
CA LEU A 34 5.76 -4.77 6.83
C LEU A 34 6.98 -5.50 6.28
N LYS A 35 7.29 -5.30 4.99
CA LYS A 35 8.41 -5.96 4.32
C LYS A 35 8.85 -5.18 3.08
N GLU A 36 10.15 -5.20 2.80
CA GLU A 36 10.73 -4.76 1.53
C GLU A 36 11.06 -5.98 0.67
N TRP A 37 10.68 -5.94 -0.60
CA TRP A 37 10.98 -6.95 -1.60
C TRP A 37 12.19 -6.54 -2.43
N LYS A 38 12.80 -7.49 -3.16
CA LYS A 38 14.02 -7.25 -3.94
C LYS A 38 13.81 -6.32 -5.15
N ASP A 39 12.58 -6.18 -5.64
CA ASP A 39 12.24 -5.46 -6.88
C ASP A 39 11.56 -4.11 -6.58
N ASP A 40 12.14 -3.32 -5.67
CA ASP A 40 11.63 -1.99 -5.29
C ASP A 40 10.13 -1.96 -4.95
N THR A 41 9.61 -3.04 -4.38
CA THR A 41 8.22 -3.14 -3.93
C THR A 41 8.22 -3.30 -2.42
N CYS A 42 7.30 -2.63 -1.74
CA CYS A 42 7.08 -2.75 -0.31
C CYS A 42 5.71 -3.39 -0.05
N LEU A 43 5.67 -4.36 0.86
CA LEU A 43 4.41 -4.79 1.47
C LEU A 43 4.06 -3.79 2.57
N ILE A 44 2.99 -3.04 2.38
CA ILE A 44 2.49 -2.06 3.34
C ILE A 44 1.16 -2.51 3.95
N LYS A 45 0.83 -2.01 5.14
CA LYS A 45 -0.47 -2.18 5.81
C LYS A 45 -1.16 -0.82 5.98
N LYS A 46 -2.44 -0.76 5.60
CA LYS A 46 -3.38 0.36 5.81
C LYS A 46 -4.67 -0.20 6.39
N GLY A 47 -5.03 0.22 7.61
CA GLY A 47 -6.11 -0.44 8.36
C GLY A 47 -5.82 -1.94 8.49
N ASP A 48 -6.77 -2.80 8.14
CA ASP A 48 -6.61 -4.26 8.14
C ASP A 48 -6.17 -4.85 6.78
N HIS A 49 -5.90 -4.01 5.79
CA HIS A 49 -5.54 -4.44 4.45
C HIS A 49 -4.03 -4.33 4.21
N VAL A 50 -3.50 -5.24 3.39
CA VAL A 50 -2.10 -5.26 2.97
C VAL A 50 -1.97 -5.12 1.45
N PHE A 51 -0.99 -4.34 1.02
CA PHE A 51 -0.80 -3.98 -0.39
C PHE A 51 0.67 -4.09 -0.77
N ASN A 52 0.94 -4.60 -1.96
CA ASN A 52 2.24 -4.43 -2.60
C ASN A 52 2.23 -3.10 -3.34
N VAL A 53 3.14 -2.21 -2.95
CA VAL A 53 3.25 -0.86 -3.52
C VAL A 53 4.69 -0.63 -3.93
N GLU A 54 4.92 -0.12 -5.13
CA GLU A 54 6.27 0.25 -5.56
C GLU A 54 6.84 1.35 -4.66
N ARG A 55 8.08 1.19 -4.24
CA ARG A 55 8.84 2.09 -3.37
C ARG A 55 8.87 3.52 -3.91
N LYS A 56 8.78 3.71 -5.23
CA LYS A 56 8.74 5.05 -5.84
C LYS A 56 7.56 5.88 -5.33
N TYR A 57 6.42 5.27 -5.00
CA TYR A 57 5.23 5.93 -4.44
C TYR A 57 5.31 6.19 -2.93
N LEU A 58 6.37 5.71 -2.27
CA LEU A 58 6.55 5.80 -0.83
C LEU A 58 7.77 6.67 -0.49
N ALA A 59 7.58 7.61 0.42
CA ALA A 59 8.66 8.31 1.11
C ALA A 59 9.05 7.45 2.32
N MET A 60 10.12 6.68 2.15
CA MET A 60 10.70 5.86 3.21
C MET A 60 11.38 6.77 4.23
N SER A 61 10.99 6.64 5.50
CA SER A 61 11.57 7.35 6.64
C SER A 61 12.54 6.47 7.40
#